data_AF-A0A3D2B5B2-F1
#
_entry.id   AF-A0A3D2B5B2-F1
#
_cell.length_a   1.000
_cell.length_b   1.000
_cell.length_c   1.000
_cell.angle_alpha   90.00
_cell.angle_beta   90.00
_cell.angle_gamma   90.00
#
_symmetry.space_group_name_H-M   'P 1'
#
loop_
_entity.id
_entity.type
_entity.pdbx_description
1 polymer ?
#
loop_
_entity_poly.entity_id
_entity_poly.type
_entity_poly.pdbx_seq_one_letter_code
_entity_poly.pdbx_strand_id
1 'polypeptide(L)'
;FDSLELYDLEANTGIALVLDANYYLDAQTQQKKLRLQGKCQLAELPASGISWDTDDNGFIVSAHGKDMEVNYRYDAEGYPLGKTTVSGEQQLSITATPAADKRKKLDYTSVSQLNDKRLGKVKQTCDYDRHDNPVACELVVTDESVKPAVSRKYTIKNTIEYY
;
A
#
# COMPACT_ATOMS: atom_id res chain seq x y z
N PHE A 1 -9.42 -21.03 -4.51
CA PHE A 1 -8.77 -21.39 -5.79
C PHE A 1 -7.72 -22.43 -5.48
N ASP A 2 -7.73 -23.54 -6.21
CA ASP A 2 -6.84 -24.68 -5.95
C ASP A 2 -5.46 -24.49 -6.58
N SER A 3 -5.35 -23.57 -7.55
CA SER A 3 -4.10 -23.12 -8.15
C SER A 3 -4.08 -21.59 -8.32
N LEU A 4 -2.86 -21.05 -8.37
CA LEU A 4 -2.57 -19.64 -8.68
C LEU A 4 -1.36 -19.58 -9.61
N GLU A 5 -1.30 -18.54 -10.44
CA GLU A 5 -0.09 -18.18 -11.17
C GLU A 5 0.38 -16.82 -10.69
N LEU A 6 1.65 -16.74 -10.30
CA LEU A 6 2.28 -15.49 -9.92
C LEU A 6 3.33 -15.13 -10.95
N TYR A 7 3.21 -13.91 -11.48
CA TYR A 7 4.12 -13.37 -12.47
C TYR A 7 4.94 -12.23 -11.87
N ASP A 8 6.25 -12.40 -11.88
CA ASP A 8 7.19 -11.32 -11.64
C ASP A 8 7.49 -10.65 -12.99
N LEU A 9 6.90 -9.46 -13.18
CA LEU A 9 7.05 -8.69 -14.42
C LEU A 9 8.45 -8.10 -14.59
N GLU A 10 9.18 -7.84 -13.50
CA GLU A 10 10.52 -7.26 -13.56
C GLU A 10 11.54 -8.32 -13.96
N ALA A 11 11.43 -9.53 -13.37
CA ALA A 11 12.27 -10.66 -13.72
C ALA A 11 11.78 -11.41 -14.98
N ASN A 12 10.59 -11.10 -15.48
CA ASN A 12 9.88 -11.85 -16.52
C ASN A 12 9.82 -13.37 -16.20
N THR A 13 9.48 -13.70 -14.96
CA THR A 13 9.34 -15.08 -14.50
C THR A 13 7.93 -15.37 -14.04
N GLY A 14 7.50 -16.62 -14.20
CA GLY A 14 6.20 -17.10 -13.74
C GLY A 14 6.38 -18.31 -12.84
N ILE A 15 5.58 -18.39 -11.78
CA ILE A 15 5.52 -19.56 -10.91
C ILE A 15 4.07 -20.05 -10.82
N ALA A 16 3.89 -21.33 -11.10
CA ALA A 16 2.65 -22.03 -10.84
C ALA A 16 2.62 -22.45 -9.38
N LEU A 17 1.52 -22.16 -8.70
CA LEU A 17 1.31 -22.47 -7.30
C LEU A 17 0.12 -23.41 -7.14
N VAL A 18 0.26 -24.41 -6.28
CA VAL A 18 -0.80 -25.36 -5.93
C VAL A 18 -1.11 -25.22 -4.45
N LEU A 19 -2.40 -25.20 -4.12
CA LEU A 19 -2.86 -25.14 -2.74
C LEU A 19 -2.67 -26.51 -2.07
N ASP A 20 -1.90 -26.54 -0.98
CA ASP A 20 -1.80 -27.67 -0.07
C ASP A 20 -2.03 -27.22 1.37
N ALA A 21 -3.05 -27.81 2.00
CA ALA A 21 -3.65 -27.33 3.25
C ALA A 21 -3.95 -25.81 3.20
N ASN A 22 -3.15 -25.00 3.91
CA ASN A 22 -3.31 -23.56 3.98
C ASN A 22 -2.23 -22.79 3.19
N TYR A 23 -1.33 -23.47 2.48
CA TYR A 23 -0.22 -22.82 1.78
C TYR A 23 -0.30 -23.04 0.27
N TYR A 24 0.04 -22.00 -0.47
CA TYR A 24 0.36 -22.07 -1.88
C TYR A 24 1.83 -22.45 -2.03
N LEU A 25 2.04 -23.65 -2.57
CA LEU A 25 3.35 -24.24 -2.81
C LEU A 25 3.73 -24.06 -4.27
N ASP A 26 5.02 -23.89 -4.53
CA ASP A 26 5.59 -24.05 -5.86
C ASP A 26 5.22 -25.43 -6.43
N ALA A 27 4.58 -25.46 -7.59
CA ALA A 27 4.10 -26.71 -8.20
C ALA A 27 5.24 -27.70 -8.48
N GLN A 28 6.44 -27.21 -8.79
CA GLN A 28 7.60 -28.03 -9.15
C GLN A 28 8.42 -28.41 -7.92
N THR A 29 8.70 -27.44 -7.04
CA THR A 29 9.64 -27.64 -5.92
C THR A 29 8.96 -27.98 -4.60
N GLN A 30 7.63 -27.86 -4.52
CA GLN A 30 6.82 -28.04 -3.31
C GLN A 30 7.20 -27.10 -2.16
N GLN A 31 7.95 -26.03 -2.44
CA GLN A 31 8.32 -25.03 -1.45
C GLN A 31 7.12 -24.14 -1.10
N LYS A 32 6.91 -23.87 0.19
CA LYS A 32 5.92 -22.89 0.66
C LYS A 32 6.28 -21.49 0.17
N LYS A 33 5.44 -20.90 -0.67
CA LYS A 33 5.67 -19.55 -1.21
C LYS A 33 4.78 -18.51 -0.56
N LEU A 34 3.53 -18.86 -0.30
CA LEU A 34 2.49 -17.91 0.11
C LEU A 34 1.44 -18.59 0.98
N ARG A 35 0.90 -17.85 1.94
CA ARG A 35 -0.37 -18.18 2.60
C ARG A 35 -1.35 -17.03 2.39
N LEU A 36 -2.58 -17.38 2.04
CA LEU A 36 -3.68 -16.44 1.94
C LEU A 36 -4.65 -16.58 3.12
N GLN A 37 -5.43 -15.55 3.38
CA GLN A 37 -6.49 -15.52 4.39
C GLN A 37 -7.75 -14.84 3.85
N GLY A 38 -8.90 -15.18 4.43
CA GLY A 38 -10.19 -14.56 4.13
C GLY A 38 -10.47 -14.47 2.62
N LYS A 39 -10.61 -13.24 2.12
CA LYS A 39 -10.92 -12.89 0.71
C LYS A 39 -9.68 -12.92 -0.19
N CYS A 40 -8.88 -13.99 -0.13
CA CYS A 40 -7.62 -14.11 -0.87
C CYS A 40 -6.57 -13.03 -0.53
N GLN A 41 -6.54 -12.58 0.72
CA GLN A 41 -5.60 -11.56 1.19
C GLN A 41 -4.29 -12.19 1.64
N LEU A 42 -3.18 -11.45 1.54
CA LEU A 42 -1.89 -11.92 2.05
C LEU A 42 -1.99 -12.18 3.55
N ALA A 43 -1.55 -13.36 3.97
CA ALA A 43 -1.41 -13.74 5.37
C ALA A 43 0.05 -14.00 5.73
N GLU A 44 0.82 -14.59 4.82
CA GLU A 44 2.23 -14.91 5.06
C GLU A 44 3.01 -15.09 3.76
N LEU A 45 4.27 -14.65 3.77
CA LEU A 45 5.32 -14.99 2.82
C LEU A 45 6.43 -15.73 3.58
N PRO A 46 6.38 -17.07 3.66
CA PRO A 46 7.28 -17.85 4.52
C PRO A 46 8.76 -17.66 4.20
N ALA A 47 9.12 -17.57 2.92
CA ALA A 47 10.51 -17.42 2.49
C ALA A 47 11.15 -16.10 2.99
N SER A 48 10.34 -15.05 3.15
CA SER A 48 10.78 -13.76 3.68
C SER A 48 10.52 -13.62 5.18
N GLY A 49 9.85 -14.58 5.81
CA GLY A 49 9.42 -14.51 7.20
C GLY A 49 8.47 -13.34 7.47
N ILE A 50 7.66 -12.95 6.48
CA ILE A 50 6.70 -11.84 6.61
C ILE A 50 5.31 -12.40 6.84
N SER A 51 4.57 -11.84 7.78
CA SER A 51 3.17 -12.16 8.04
C SER A 51 2.32 -10.90 8.14
N TRP A 52 1.02 -11.03 7.93
CA TRP A 52 0.06 -9.92 7.99
C TRP A 52 -1.15 -10.28 8.83
N ASP A 53 -1.56 -9.36 9.69
CA ASP A 53 -2.83 -9.47 10.42
C ASP A 53 -3.92 -8.70 9.70
N THR A 54 -5.15 -9.16 9.87
CA THR A 54 -6.35 -8.48 9.38
C THR A 54 -7.28 -8.15 10.54
N ASP A 55 -7.99 -7.03 10.44
CA ASP A 55 -9.08 -6.69 11.36
C ASP A 55 -10.38 -7.42 10.99
N ASP A 56 -11.44 -7.22 11.79
CA ASP A 56 -12.76 -7.82 11.55
C ASP A 56 -13.43 -7.35 10.25
N ASN A 57 -13.00 -6.21 9.69
CA ASN A 57 -13.45 -5.74 8.38
C ASN A 57 -12.71 -6.42 7.22
N GLY A 58 -11.66 -7.19 7.54
CA GLY A 58 -10.77 -7.81 6.58
C GLY A 58 -9.78 -6.83 5.98
N PHE A 59 -9.36 -5.78 6.68
CA PHE A 59 -8.26 -4.93 6.24
C PHE A 59 -6.95 -5.38 6.85
N ILE A 60 -5.88 -5.40 6.06
CA ILE A 60 -4.54 -5.66 6.58
C ILE A 60 -4.15 -4.50 7.48
N VAL A 61 -3.99 -4.73 8.79
CA VAL A 61 -3.71 -3.68 9.77
C VAL A 61 -2.28 -3.71 10.30
N SER A 62 -1.61 -4.85 10.20
CA SER A 62 -0.21 -4.99 10.58
C SER A 62 0.55 -5.94 9.65
N ALA A 63 1.85 -5.70 9.53
CA ALA A 63 2.78 -6.63 8.92
C ALA A 63 3.99 -6.84 9.84
N HIS A 64 4.41 -8.09 10.00
CA HIS A 64 5.52 -8.48 10.86
C HIS A 64 6.58 -9.18 10.03
N GLY A 65 7.82 -8.73 10.12
CA GLY A 65 9.00 -9.40 9.64
C GLY A 65 10.01 -9.56 10.77
N LYS A 66 11.14 -10.20 10.47
CA LYS A 66 12.18 -10.50 11.48
C LYS A 66 12.64 -9.27 12.29
N ASP A 67 12.89 -8.16 11.59
CA ASP A 67 13.44 -6.92 12.15
C ASP A 67 12.58 -5.70 11.74
N MET A 68 11.30 -5.95 11.39
CA MET A 68 10.42 -4.92 10.86
C MET A 68 8.98 -5.15 11.33
N GLU A 69 8.33 -4.09 11.80
CA GLU A 69 6.90 -4.05 12.06
C GLU A 69 6.28 -2.91 11.27
N VAL A 70 5.11 -3.12 10.67
CA VAL A 70 4.34 -2.09 9.99
C VAL A 70 2.93 -2.08 10.57
N ASN A 71 2.45 -0.91 10.96
CA ASN A 71 1.07 -0.68 11.39
C ASN A 71 0.38 0.25 10.40
N TYR A 72 -0.70 -0.23 9.78
CA TYR A 72 -1.50 0.50 8.80
C TYR A 72 -2.72 1.14 9.46
N ARG A 73 -3.17 2.27 8.92
CA ARG A 73 -4.35 3.00 9.41
C ARG A 73 -5.27 3.32 8.26
N TYR A 74 -6.56 3.17 8.51
CA TYR A 74 -7.62 3.42 7.54
C TYR A 74 -8.75 4.24 8.17
N ASP A 75 -9.56 4.88 7.34
CA ASP A 75 -10.88 5.36 7.78
C ASP A 75 -11.91 4.22 7.77
N ALA A 76 -13.15 4.54 8.14
CA ALA A 76 -14.23 3.55 8.23
C ALA A 76 -14.61 2.91 6.89
N GLU A 77 -14.20 3.49 5.75
CA GLU A 77 -14.48 2.97 4.41
C GLU A 77 -13.26 2.23 3.82
N GLY A 78 -12.18 2.07 4.60
CA GLY A 78 -10.95 1.42 4.17
C GLY A 78 -10.01 2.35 3.39
N TYR A 79 -10.23 3.68 3.40
CA TYR A 79 -9.30 4.61 2.77
C TYR A 79 -8.03 4.75 3.62
N PRO A 80 -6.82 4.65 3.03
CA PRO A 80 -5.57 4.68 3.79
C PRO A 80 -5.30 6.05 4.41
N LEU A 81 -5.18 6.09 5.74
CA LEU A 81 -4.78 7.27 6.52
C LEU A 81 -3.28 7.29 6.83
N GLY A 82 -2.56 6.24 6.43
CA GLY A 82 -1.11 6.16 6.51
C GLY A 82 -0.62 4.90 7.18
N LYS A 83 0.66 4.88 7.53
CA LYS A 83 1.31 3.75 8.17
C LYS A 83 2.45 4.19 9.08
N THR A 84 2.86 3.32 9.99
CA THR A 84 4.11 3.45 10.75
C THR A 84 4.93 2.20 10.51
N THR A 85 6.19 2.35 10.15
CA THR A 85 7.13 1.25 9.99
C THR A 85 8.25 1.41 11.00
N VAL A 86 8.48 0.41 11.83
CA VAL A 86 9.58 0.33 12.79
C VAL A 86 10.55 -0.73 12.30
N SER A 87 11.84 -0.42 12.25
CA SER A 87 12.90 -1.39 11.97
C SER A 87 14.15 -1.03 12.75
N GLY A 88 14.51 -1.89 13.72
CA GLY A 88 15.52 -1.57 14.72
C GLY A 88 15.18 -0.27 15.46
N GLU A 89 16.11 0.69 15.43
CA GLU A 89 15.93 2.01 16.05
C GLU A 89 15.26 3.05 15.13
N GLN A 90 14.92 2.67 13.90
CA GLN A 90 14.33 3.58 12.92
C GLN A 90 12.80 3.46 12.90
N GLN A 91 12.12 4.59 12.90
CA GLN A 91 10.68 4.69 12.75
C GLN A 91 10.31 5.64 11.62
N LEU A 92 9.72 5.11 10.54
CA LEU A 92 9.12 5.89 9.47
C LEU A 92 7.61 6.02 9.73
N SER A 93 7.11 7.24 9.92
CA SER A 93 5.68 7.51 9.98
C SER A 93 5.21 8.23 8.72
N ILE A 94 4.09 7.79 8.18
CA ILE A 94 3.38 8.44 7.08
C ILE A 94 1.95 8.70 7.58
N THR A 95 1.52 9.95 7.53
CA THR A 95 0.16 10.34 7.92
C THR A 95 -0.48 11.07 6.76
N ALA A 96 -1.65 10.60 6.33
CA ALA A 96 -2.47 11.23 5.31
C ALA A 96 -3.71 11.87 5.95
N THR A 97 -4.06 13.04 5.44
CA THR A 97 -5.27 13.78 5.78
C THR A 97 -6.07 13.96 4.50
N PRO A 98 -7.16 13.19 4.33
CA PRO A 98 -8.04 13.34 3.17
C PRO A 98 -8.84 14.65 3.24
N ALA A 99 -9.44 15.04 2.12
CA ALA A 99 -10.36 16.17 2.07
C ALA A 99 -11.59 15.94 2.96
N ALA A 100 -12.16 17.06 3.44
CA ALA A 100 -13.39 17.03 4.23
C ALA A 100 -14.60 16.54 3.43
N ASP A 101 -14.64 16.83 2.12
CA ASP A 101 -15.63 16.25 1.21
C ASP A 101 -15.27 14.79 0.95
N LYS A 102 -16.03 13.86 1.54
CA LYS A 102 -15.82 12.41 1.43
C LYS A 102 -15.88 11.88 0.01
N ARG A 103 -16.46 12.63 -0.93
CA ARG A 103 -16.50 12.28 -2.35
C ARG A 103 -15.15 12.53 -3.04
N LYS A 104 -14.32 13.42 -2.48
CA LYS A 104 -13.02 13.79 -3.03
C LYS A 104 -11.87 13.04 -2.36
N LYS A 105 -11.95 11.70 -2.32
CA LYS A 105 -10.96 10.88 -1.60
C LYS A 105 -9.54 10.99 -2.15
N LEU A 106 -9.36 11.40 -3.41
CA LEU A 106 -8.03 11.62 -3.99
C LEU A 106 -7.47 13.02 -3.74
N ASP A 107 -8.23 13.91 -3.10
CA ASP A 107 -7.72 15.17 -2.56
C ASP A 107 -7.20 14.88 -1.15
N TYR A 108 -5.90 14.99 -0.95
CA TYR A 108 -5.30 14.73 0.35
C TYR A 108 -3.97 15.47 0.52
N THR A 109 -3.55 15.60 1.77
CA THR A 109 -2.15 15.90 2.10
C THR A 109 -1.56 14.75 2.87
N SER A 110 -0.31 14.41 2.64
CA SER A 110 0.42 13.48 3.51
C SER A 110 1.74 14.07 3.97
N VAL A 111 2.19 13.61 5.13
CA VAL A 111 3.48 13.98 5.72
C VAL A 111 4.23 12.71 6.07
N SER A 112 5.51 12.66 5.70
CA SER A 112 6.42 11.58 6.04
C SER A 112 7.46 12.08 7.04
N GLN A 113 7.73 11.30 8.08
CA GLN A 113 8.73 11.59 9.10
C GLN A 113 9.58 10.35 9.39
N LEU A 114 10.88 10.53 9.59
CA LEU A 114 11.80 9.50 10.04
C LEU A 114 12.36 9.90 11.40
N ASN A 115 12.11 9.09 12.43
CA ASN A 115 12.44 9.37 13.82
C ASN A 115 11.97 10.77 14.23
N ASP A 116 10.68 11.03 13.96
CA ASP A 116 9.98 12.31 14.17
C ASP A 116 10.53 13.53 13.41
N LYS A 117 11.60 13.35 12.62
CA LYS A 117 12.12 14.38 11.72
C LYS A 117 11.37 14.34 10.40
N ARG A 118 10.79 15.47 10.03
CA ARG A 118 10.07 15.64 8.76
C ARG A 118 10.98 15.40 7.56
N LEU A 119 10.56 14.48 6.68
CA LEU A 119 11.24 14.16 5.43
C LEU A 119 10.61 14.88 4.25
N GLY A 120 9.27 14.98 4.25
CA GLY A 120 8.57 15.59 3.14
C GLY A 120 7.07 15.64 3.32
N LYS A 121 6.45 16.28 2.35
CA LYS A 121 5.01 16.47 2.26
C LYS A 121 4.54 16.17 0.85
N VAL A 122 3.38 15.55 0.75
CA VAL A 122 2.63 15.42 -0.49
C VAL A 122 1.33 16.21 -0.36
N LYS A 123 0.93 16.85 -1.45
CA LYS A 123 -0.43 17.36 -1.64
C LYS A 123 -0.94 16.89 -2.99
N GLN A 124 -2.08 16.24 -3.00
CA GLN A 124 -2.82 15.94 -4.22
C GLN A 124 -4.12 16.74 -4.24
N THR A 125 -4.49 17.24 -5.41
CA THR A 125 -5.78 17.89 -5.65
C THR A 125 -6.25 17.49 -7.03
N CYS A 126 -7.52 17.11 -7.17
CA CYS A 126 -8.07 16.59 -8.40
C CYS A 126 -9.29 17.38 -8.88
N ASP A 127 -9.45 17.37 -10.20
CA ASP A 127 -10.70 17.65 -10.87
C ASP A 127 -11.51 16.35 -10.94
N TYR A 128 -12.81 16.46 -10.71
CA TYR A 128 -13.74 15.33 -10.67
C TYR A 128 -14.84 15.53 -11.71
N ASP A 129 -15.32 14.44 -12.28
CA ASP A 129 -16.52 14.48 -13.12
C ASP A 129 -17.80 14.38 -12.28
N ARG A 130 -18.95 14.26 -12.99
CA ARG A 130 -20.29 14.22 -12.37
C ARG A 130 -20.55 12.99 -11.49
N HIS A 131 -19.68 11.98 -11.51
CA HIS A 131 -19.78 10.78 -10.67
C HIS A 131 -18.75 10.78 -9.55
N ASP A 132 -18.13 11.94 -9.27
CA ASP A 132 -17.08 12.09 -8.27
C ASP A 132 -15.83 11.23 -8.57
N ASN A 133 -15.59 10.88 -9.85
CA ASN A 133 -14.38 10.21 -10.27
C ASN A 133 -13.30 11.22 -10.69
N PRO A 134 -12.03 11.04 -10.26
CA PRO A 134 -10.96 11.99 -10.52
C PRO A 134 -10.47 11.88 -11.97
N VAL A 135 -10.71 12.91 -12.79
CA VAL A 135 -10.32 12.94 -14.22
C VAL A 135 -8.92 13.48 -14.44
N ALA A 136 -8.47 14.38 -13.57
CA ALA A 136 -7.12 14.91 -13.56
C ALA A 136 -6.70 15.27 -12.14
N CYS A 137 -5.45 15.01 -11.77
CA CYS A 137 -4.90 15.38 -10.47
C CYS A 137 -3.57 16.11 -10.62
N GLU A 138 -3.36 17.12 -9.78
CA GLU A 138 -2.06 17.70 -9.54
C GLU A 138 -1.49 17.13 -8.25
N LEU A 139 -0.33 16.48 -8.36
CA LEU A 139 0.42 15.93 -7.25
C LEU A 139 1.68 16.77 -7.04
N VAL A 140 1.79 17.41 -5.87
CA VAL A 140 2.97 18.16 -5.45
C VAL A 140 3.68 17.36 -4.37
N VAL A 141 4.93 16.98 -4.64
CA VAL A 141 5.81 16.30 -3.70
C VAL A 141 6.91 17.27 -3.29
N THR A 142 7.00 17.58 -2.00
CA THR A 142 8.03 18.44 -1.42
C THR A 142 8.98 17.60 -0.58
N ASP A 143 10.25 17.58 -0.98
CA ASP A 143 11.37 17.05 -0.19
C ASP A 143 11.82 18.13 0.80
N GLU A 144 11.56 17.89 2.07
CA GLU A 144 11.90 18.77 3.19
C GLU A 144 13.18 18.32 3.91
N SER A 145 13.84 17.25 3.43
CA SER A 145 15.10 16.76 3.99
C SER A 145 16.32 17.58 3.55
N VAL A 146 16.19 18.31 2.43
CA VAL A 146 17.23 19.17 1.83
C VAL A 146 17.00 20.66 2.07
N LYS A 147 18.06 21.47 1.96
CA LYS A 147 18.01 22.93 2.13
C LYS A 147 18.55 23.65 0.89
N PRO A 148 17.76 24.49 0.19
CA PRO A 148 16.33 24.73 0.40
C PRO A 148 15.49 23.48 0.05
N ALA A 149 14.27 23.40 0.59
CA ALA A 149 13.33 22.33 0.25
C ALA A 149 13.00 22.35 -1.25
N VAL A 150 12.87 21.18 -1.86
CA VAL A 150 12.65 21.03 -3.31
C VAL A 150 11.26 20.47 -3.56
N SER A 151 10.50 21.10 -4.46
CA SER A 151 9.17 20.63 -4.85
C SER A 151 9.14 20.15 -6.29
N ARG A 152 8.46 19.03 -6.52
CA ARG A 152 8.17 18.49 -7.86
C ARG A 152 6.66 18.41 -8.04
N LYS A 153 6.20 18.84 -9.22
CA LYS A 153 4.79 18.81 -9.60
C LYS A 153 4.60 17.77 -10.69
N TYR A 154 3.59 16.92 -10.51
CA TYR A 154 3.18 15.91 -11.46
C TYR A 154 1.71 16.12 -11.80
N THR A 155 1.35 15.80 -13.04
CA THR A 155 -0.04 15.79 -13.49
C THR A 155 -0.40 14.36 -13.83
N ILE A 156 -1.46 13.87 -13.21
CA ILE A 156 -2.05 12.55 -13.45
C ILE A 156 -3.32 12.80 -14.24
N LYS A 157 -3.50 12.14 -15.38
CA LYS A 157 -4.74 12.20 -16.17
C LYS A 157 -5.33 10.81 -16.26
N ASN A 158 -6.61 10.69 -15.95
CA ASN A 158 -7.33 9.43 -16.00
C ASN A 158 -8.31 9.45 -17.17
N THR A 159 -8.35 8.35 -17.91
CA THR A 159 -9.40 8.09 -18.90
C THR A 159 -10.38 7.12 -18.27
N ILE A 160 -11.65 7.53 -18.15
CA ILE A 160 -12.69 6.75 -17.47
C ILE A 160 -13.81 6.47 -18.48
N GLU A 161 -14.10 5.19 -18.69
CA GLU A 161 -15.24 4.73 -19.48
C GLU A 161 -16.38 4.30 -18.55
N TYR A 162 -17.60 4.69 -18.91
CA TYR A 162 -18.82 4.33 -18.18
C TYR A 162 -19.61 3.33 -19.01
N TYR A 163 -19.93 2.19 -18.41
CA TYR A 163 -20.71 1.10 -19.02
C TYR A 163 -22.14 1.09 -18.48
#